data_AF-A0A1A9RG52-F1
#
_entry.id   AF-A0A1A9RG52-F1
#
_cell.length_a   1.000
_cell.length_b   1.000
_cell.length_c   1.000
_cell.angle_alpha   90.00
_cell.angle_beta   90.00
_cell.angle_gamma   90.00
#
_symmetry.space_group_name_H-M   'P 1'
#
loop_
_entity.id
_entity.type
_entity.pdbx_description
1 polymer ?
#
loop_
_entity_poly.entity_id
_entity_poly.type
_entity_poly.pdbx_seq_one_letter_code
_entity_poly.pdbx_strand_id
1 'polypeptide(L)' 'MATVTIMIADTPRGVMLKITSDERLPEPGEDSGSIAQNLGLIAMELIKQEFKAVTGKEFRACTVQ' A
#
# COMPACT_ATOMS: atom_id res chain seq x y z
N MET A 1 -10.32 -14.74 -7.36
CA MET A 1 -8.91 -14.58 -7.82
C MET A 1 -8.66 -13.11 -7.77
N ALA A 2 -7.92 -12.63 -6.77
CA ALA A 2 -7.75 -11.19 -6.59
C ALA A 2 -6.63 -10.64 -7.49
N THR A 3 -6.91 -9.50 -8.11
CA THR A 3 -5.96 -8.65 -8.82
C THR A 3 -5.65 -7.45 -7.93
N VAL A 4 -4.36 -7.24 -7.64
CA VAL A 4 -3.90 -6.15 -6.79
C VAL A 4 -3.01 -5.21 -7.58
N THR A 5 -3.29 -3.92 -7.52
CA THR A 5 -2.49 -2.87 -8.15
C THR A 5 -1.94 -1.92 -7.09
N ILE A 6 -0.64 -1.67 -7.13
CA ILE A 6 0.04 -0.62 -6.37
C ILE A 6 0.38 0.51 -7.34
N MET A 7 -0.09 1.71 -7.03
CA MET A 7 0.18 2.92 -7.81
C MET A 7 1.05 3.86 -6.98
N ILE A 8 2.13 4.35 -7.61
CA ILE A 8 3.04 5.37 -7.07
C ILE A 8 3.00 6.56 -8.02
N ALA A 9 2.72 7.75 -7.52
CA ALA A 9 2.64 8.96 -8.33
C ALA A 9 3.20 10.17 -7.59
N ASP A 10 3.96 11.01 -8.30
CA ASP A 10 4.31 12.34 -7.83
C ASP A 10 3.06 13.24 -7.78
N THR A 11 3.00 14.10 -6.77
CA THR A 11 1.95 15.10 -6.57
C THR A 11 2.59 16.43 -6.16
N PRO A 12 1.88 17.56 -6.27
CA PRO A 12 2.39 18.84 -5.77
C PRO A 12 2.75 18.87 -4.29
N ARG A 13 2.27 17.89 -3.49
CA ARG A 13 2.48 17.81 -2.04
C ARG A 13 3.43 16.68 -1.62
N GLY A 14 4.07 15.99 -2.56
CA GLY A 14 4.93 14.82 -2.30
C GLY A 14 4.50 13.61 -3.14
N VAL A 15 4.67 12.41 -2.61
CA VAL A 15 4.34 11.16 -3.32
C VAL A 15 3.03 10.57 -2.79
N MET A 16 2.15 10.15 -3.69
CA MET A 16 0.98 9.35 -3.38
C MET A 16 1.29 7.88 -3.63
N LEU A 17 0.94 7.04 -2.65
CA LEU A 17 1.05 5.60 -2.70
C LEU A 17 -0.34 5.00 -2.44
N LYS A 18 -0.88 4.25 -3.40
CA LYS A 18 -2.23 3.68 -3.34
C LYS A 18 -2.21 2.19 -3.66
N ILE A 19 -2.88 1.40 -2.84
CA ILE A 19 -3.22 0.00 -3.14
C ILE A 19 -4.69 -0.09 -3.54
N THR A 20 -4.98 -0.88 -4.57
CA THR A 20 -6.33 -1.24 -4.99
C THR A 20 -6.39 -2.73 -5.24
N SER A 21 -7.50 -3.35 -4.89
CA SER A 21 -7.77 -4.77 -5.10
C SER A 21 -9.21 -4.91 -5.59
N ASP A 22 -9.44 -5.78 -6.57
CA ASP A 22 -10.78 -6.09 -7.07
C ASP A 22 -11.63 -6.86 -6.03
N GLU A 23 -10.98 -7.63 -5.17
CA GLU A 23 -11.56 -8.24 -3.97
C GLU A 23 -11.17 -7.46 -2.69
N ARG A 24 -11.97 -7.54 -1.63
CA ARG A 24 -11.67 -6.90 -0.33
C ARG A 24 -10.32 -7.39 0.19
N LEU A 25 -9.44 -6.46 0.57
CA LEU A 25 -8.17 -6.77 1.23
C LEU A 25 -8.42 -7.36 2.63
N PRO A 26 -7.62 -8.34 3.06
CA PRO A 26 -7.73 -8.90 4.40
C PRO A 26 -7.41 -7.84 5.46
N GLU A 27 -8.18 -7.84 6.56
CA GLU A 27 -7.91 -6.99 7.70
C GLU A 27 -6.87 -7.60 8.66
N PRO A 28 -6.23 -6.78 9.51
CA PRO A 28 -5.33 -7.30 10.54
C PRO A 28 -6.05 -8.30 11.45
N GLY A 29 -5.58 -9.55 11.47
CA GLY A 29 -6.13 -10.62 12.30
C GLY A 29 -7.18 -11.51 11.62
N GLU A 30 -7.58 -11.21 10.38
CA GLU A 30 -8.36 -12.15 9.55
C GLU A 30 -7.45 -13.26 8.99
N ASP A 31 -8.06 -14.39 8.62
CA ASP A 31 -7.39 -15.41 7.82
C ASP A 31 -6.81 -14.76 6.55
N SER A 32 -5.60 -15.20 6.16
CA SER A 32 -4.85 -14.55 5.10
C SER A 32 -5.67 -14.43 3.82
N GLY A 33 -5.61 -13.27 3.16
CA GLY A 33 -6.20 -13.09 1.84
C GLY A 33 -5.50 -13.97 0.79
N SER A 34 -5.89 -13.82 -0.47
CA SER A 34 -5.16 -14.46 -1.57
C SER A 34 -3.68 -14.05 -1.57
N ILE A 35 -2.83 -14.89 -2.16
CA ILE A 35 -1.37 -14.64 -2.24
C ILE A 35 -1.08 -13.24 -2.81
N ALA A 36 -1.82 -12.80 -3.84
CA ALA A 36 -1.65 -11.47 -4.44
C ALA A 36 -1.97 -10.32 -3.44
N GLN A 37 -3.01 -10.48 -2.62
CA GLN A 37 -3.37 -9.50 -1.58
C GLN A 37 -2.31 -9.44 -0.49
N ASN A 38 -1.81 -10.59 -0.03
CA ASN A 38 -0.75 -10.65 0.96
C ASN A 38 0.54 -10.00 0.42
N LEU A 39 0.93 -10.32 -0.81
CA LEU A 39 2.11 -9.71 -1.45
C LEU A 39 1.93 -8.20 -1.66
N GLY A 40 0.74 -7.75 -2.04
CA GLY A 40 0.43 -6.33 -2.18
C GLY A 40 0.58 -5.55 -0.87
N LEU A 41 0.08 -6.11 0.24
CA LEU A 41 0.22 -5.52 1.57
C LEU A 41 1.69 -5.51 2.06
N ILE A 42 2.43 -6.59 1.81
CA ILE A 42 3.87 -6.67 2.15
C ILE A 42 4.66 -5.63 1.34
N ALA A 43 4.44 -5.55 0.03
CA ALA A 43 5.10 -4.56 -0.82
C ALA A 43 4.80 -3.12 -0.37
N MET A 44 3.54 -2.85 0.01
CA MET A 44 3.13 -1.57 0.55
C MET A 44 3.91 -1.19 1.81
N GLU A 45 4.13 -2.14 2.73
CA GLU A 45 4.88 -1.89 3.95
C GLU A 45 6.37 -1.69 3.69
N LEU A 46 6.97 -2.49 2.81
CA LEU A 46 8.38 -2.34 2.40
C LEU A 46 8.64 -0.97 1.74
N ILE A 47 7.74 -0.52 0.86
CA ILE A 47 7.86 0.81 0.23
C ILE A 47 7.85 1.92 1.30
N LYS A 48 6.99 1.82 2.33
CA LYS A 48 6.94 2.81 3.41
C LYS A 48 8.23 2.82 4.24
N GLN A 49 8.76 1.64 4.57
CA GLN A 49 10.00 1.49 5.33
C GLN A 49 11.19 2.09 4.57
N GLU A 50 11.34 1.74 3.29
CA GLU A 50 12.42 2.26 2.45
C GLU A 50 12.29 3.78 2.21
N PHE A 51 11.08 4.28 1.99
CA PHE A 51 10.86 5.73 1.88
C PHE A 51 11.30 6.47 3.13
N LYS A 52 10.97 5.96 4.32
CA LYS A 52 11.41 6.53 5.59
C LYS A 52 12.92 6.48 5.74
N ALA A 53 13.55 5.35 5.42
CA ALA A 53 15.00 5.19 5.50
C ALA A 53 15.75 6.17 4.58
N VAL A 54 15.27 6.35 3.33
CA VAL A 54 15.92 7.20 2.33
C VAL A 54 15.66 8.69 2.56
N THR A 55 14.44 9.07 2.97
CA THR A 55 14.02 10.48 3.00
C THR A 55 13.90 11.08 4.41
N GLY A 56 13.88 10.25 5.45
CA GLY A 56 13.55 10.65 6.82
C GLY A 56 12.07 11.04 7.03
N LYS A 57 11.21 10.90 6.02
CA LYS A 57 9.78 11.26 6.06
C LYS A 57 8.90 10.02 6.17
N GLU A 58 7.72 10.18 6.73
CA GLU A 58 6.74 9.10 6.86
C GLU A 58 5.51 9.34 5.98
N PHE A 59 4.98 8.26 5.41
CA PHE A 59 3.66 8.31 4.79
C PHE A 59 2.60 8.59 5.85
N ARG A 60 1.67 9.47 5.50
CA ARG A 60 0.47 9.72 6.32
C ARG A 60 -0.72 9.08 5.62
N ALA A 61 -1.58 8.42 6.39
CA ALA A 61 -2.84 7.95 5.88
C ALA A 61 -3.65 9.16 5.38
N CYS A 62 -3.98 9.16 4.10
CA CYS A 62 -4.84 10.16 3.49
C CYS A 62 -6.09 9.43 3.00
N THR A 63 -7.23 9.69 3.63
CA THR A 63 -8.52 9.26 3.08
C THR A 63 -8.82 10.18 1.90
N VAL A 64 -8.63 9.69 0.69
CA VAL A 64 -9.08 10.39 -0.51
C VAL A 64 -10.57 10.12 -0.64
N GLN A 65 -11.40 11.15 -0.45
CA GLN A 65 -12.84 11.10 -0.66
C GLN A 65 -13.17 10.95 -2.15
#